data_AF-A0A2V7XH47-F1
#
_entry.id   AF-A0A2V7XH47-F1
#
_cell.length_a   1.000
_cell.length_b   1.000
_cell.length_c   1.000
_cell.angle_alpha   90.00
_cell.angle_beta   90.00
_cell.angle_gamma   90.00
#
_symmetry.space_group_name_H-M   'P 1'
#
loop_
_entity.id
_entity.type
_entity.pdbx_description
1 polymer ?
#
loop_
_entity_poly.entity_id
_entity_poly.type
_entity_poly.pdbx_seq_one_letter_code
_entity_poly.pdbx_strand_id
1 'polypeptide(L)'
;MGEAATGPRSDLHGWMRDAFLRLLGAVYLVAFLSLWVQAEGLIGSRGVLPIRELLDLARERVGASRYWVLPTVFWIADGDGALHVVCAAGTLLSLVALLGRARALVMLGLWALYLSLAVAGEDFLSFQWDALLLEAGLLAAALAPRGILRRRPAPAPLLIIWMYRWLLFRLMFGSGVVKLRSGDPTWRSLTALEYHYETQPLPTWIGFYAHHLPARVHVTSAAVMFVIELLLPLLIWLPPPWRRLPLVGFVGFQVLIAATGNYAFFNIL
;
A
#
# COMPACT_ATOMS: atom_id res chain seq x y z
N MET A 1 23.38 -28.13 25.85
CA MET A 1 23.59 -26.86 25.11
C MET A 1 22.39 -25.98 25.36
N GLY A 2 22.61 -24.88 26.08
CA GLY A 2 21.59 -24.12 26.78
C GLY A 2 20.55 -23.49 25.86
N GLU A 3 19.28 -23.74 26.18
CA GLU A 3 18.17 -22.91 25.75
C GLU A 3 18.38 -21.52 26.35
N ALA A 4 18.90 -20.58 25.56
CA ALA A 4 18.92 -19.19 25.95
C ALA A 4 17.47 -18.74 26.14
N ALA A 5 17.07 -18.54 27.39
CA ALA A 5 15.80 -17.95 27.76
C ALA A 5 15.72 -16.55 27.11
N THR A 6 14.95 -16.44 26.03
CA THR A 6 14.76 -15.17 25.32
C THR A 6 13.78 -14.32 26.12
N GLY A 7 14.20 -13.11 26.53
CA GLY A 7 13.38 -12.24 27.36
C GLY A 7 12.11 -11.74 26.63
N PRO A 8 11.11 -11.22 27.37
CA PRO A 8 9.77 -10.86 26.87
C PRO A 8 9.74 -9.88 25.67
N ARG A 9 10.84 -9.16 25.43
CA ARG A 9 10.99 -8.26 24.28
C ARG A 9 11.15 -9.00 22.94
N SER A 10 11.77 -10.18 22.88
CA SER A 10 11.90 -10.92 21.61
C SER A 10 10.56 -11.39 21.09
N ASP A 11 9.67 -11.76 22.01
CA ASP A 11 8.38 -12.36 21.70
C ASP A 11 7.40 -11.30 21.18
N LEU A 12 7.46 -10.09 21.75
CA LEU A 12 6.68 -8.94 21.27
C LEU A 12 7.02 -8.57 19.81
N HIS A 13 8.31 -8.47 19.45
CA HIS A 13 8.71 -8.15 18.07
C HIS A 13 8.28 -9.24 17.09
N GLY A 14 8.35 -10.50 17.50
CA GLY A 14 7.84 -11.62 16.71
C GLY A 14 6.33 -11.53 16.47
N TRP A 15 5.56 -11.21 17.51
CA TRP A 15 4.11 -11.03 17.42
C TRP A 15 3.74 -9.83 16.54
N MET A 16 4.41 -8.68 16.71
CA MET A 16 4.17 -7.49 15.87
C MET A 16 4.44 -7.76 14.39
N ARG A 17 5.53 -8.50 14.09
CA ARG A 17 5.84 -8.89 12.72
C ARG A 17 4.78 -9.80 12.12
N ASP A 18 4.32 -10.79 12.89
CA ASP A 18 3.26 -11.71 12.45
C ASP A 18 1.93 -10.97 12.23
N ALA A 19 1.54 -10.10 13.17
CA ALA A 19 0.37 -9.25 13.03
C ALA A 19 0.45 -8.36 11.78
N PHE A 20 1.58 -7.69 11.55
CA PHE A 20 1.81 -6.87 10.36
C PHE A 20 1.63 -7.67 9.06
N LEU A 21 2.24 -8.86 8.96
CA LEU A 21 2.13 -9.70 7.76
C LEU A 21 0.70 -10.21 7.52
N ARG A 22 -0.04 -10.52 8.58
CA ARG A 22 -1.46 -10.92 8.46
C ARG A 22 -2.33 -9.76 8.00
N LEU A 23 -2.13 -8.57 8.57
CA LEU A 23 -2.87 -7.36 8.18
C LEU A 23 -2.58 -7.00 6.72
N LEU A 24 -1.31 -7.06 6.30
CA LEU A 24 -0.95 -6.85 4.89
C LEU A 24 -1.59 -7.93 3.98
N GLY A 25 -1.69 -9.17 4.45
CA GLY A 25 -2.47 -10.22 3.78
C GLY A 25 -3.96 -9.88 3.64
N ALA A 26 -4.57 -9.24 4.63
CA ALA A 26 -5.95 -8.73 4.51
C ALA A 26 -6.05 -7.59 3.48
N VAL A 27 -5.07 -6.68 3.43
CA VAL A 27 -5.04 -5.61 2.41
C VAL A 27 -4.98 -6.21 1.01
N TYR A 28 -4.07 -7.16 0.77
CA TYR A 28 -4.01 -7.90 -0.50
C TYR A 28 -5.33 -8.60 -0.81
N LEU A 29 -5.96 -9.25 0.17
CA LEU A 29 -7.24 -9.92 -0.02
C LEU A 29 -8.31 -8.95 -0.54
N VAL A 30 -8.44 -7.79 0.09
CA VAL A 30 -9.37 -6.73 -0.33
C VAL A 30 -9.03 -6.24 -1.74
N ALA A 31 -7.74 -5.97 -2.02
CA ALA A 31 -7.29 -5.48 -3.31
C ALA A 31 -7.58 -6.48 -4.45
N PHE A 32 -7.23 -7.77 -4.27
CA PHE A 32 -7.50 -8.81 -5.26
C PHE A 32 -9.00 -9.03 -5.48
N LEU A 33 -9.81 -9.12 -4.42
CA LEU A 33 -11.25 -9.32 -4.57
C LEU A 33 -11.95 -8.14 -5.23
N SER A 34 -11.58 -6.91 -4.84
CA SER A 34 -12.12 -5.68 -5.43
C SER A 34 -11.77 -5.57 -6.91
N LEU A 35 -10.52 -5.87 -7.27
CA LEU A 35 -10.08 -5.83 -8.67
C LEU A 35 -10.70 -6.96 -9.48
N TRP A 36 -10.84 -8.18 -8.94
CA TRP A 36 -11.34 -9.34 -9.69
C TRP A 36 -12.70 -9.09 -10.33
N VAL A 37 -13.62 -8.44 -9.61
CA VAL A 37 -14.97 -8.12 -10.13
C VAL A 37 -14.93 -7.15 -11.32
N GLN A 38 -13.84 -6.37 -11.45
CA GLN A 38 -13.68 -5.34 -12.47
C GLN A 38 -12.69 -5.74 -13.58
N ALA A 39 -11.79 -6.70 -13.29
CA ALA A 39 -10.61 -6.98 -14.09
C ALA A 39 -10.94 -7.32 -15.55
N GLU A 40 -11.95 -8.16 -15.80
CA GLU A 40 -12.34 -8.53 -17.16
C GLU A 40 -12.86 -7.32 -17.96
N GLY A 41 -13.64 -6.44 -17.34
CA GLY A 41 -14.16 -5.23 -17.97
C GLY A 41 -13.10 -4.16 -18.22
N LEU A 42 -12.06 -4.13 -17.39
CA LEU A 42 -10.95 -3.18 -17.56
C LEU A 42 -9.93 -3.68 -18.57
N ILE A 43 -9.38 -4.89 -18.34
CA ILE A 43 -8.16 -5.38 -19.02
C ILE A 43 -8.32 -6.74 -19.69
N GLY A 44 -9.53 -7.30 -19.68
CA GLY A 44 -9.85 -8.53 -20.42
C GLY A 44 -9.86 -8.33 -21.94
N SER A 45 -10.10 -9.41 -22.68
CA SER A 45 -10.09 -9.46 -24.14
C SER A 45 -11.10 -8.51 -24.81
N ARG A 46 -12.18 -8.17 -24.10
CA ARG A 46 -13.20 -7.18 -24.50
C ARG A 46 -13.25 -6.00 -23.53
N GLY A 47 -12.20 -5.81 -22.74
CA GLY A 47 -12.10 -4.73 -21.78
C GLY A 47 -11.82 -3.38 -22.44
N VAL A 48 -11.77 -2.33 -21.63
CA VAL A 48 -11.42 -0.96 -22.08
C VAL A 48 -9.98 -0.88 -22.59
N LEU A 49 -9.05 -1.57 -21.93
CA LEU A 49 -7.63 -1.61 -22.25
C LEU A 49 -7.12 -3.06 -22.25
N PRO A 50 -7.40 -3.85 -23.31
CA PRO A 50 -7.06 -5.26 -23.34
C PRO A 50 -5.56 -5.51 -23.18
N ILE A 51 -5.18 -6.33 -22.19
CA ILE A 51 -3.77 -6.62 -21.88
C ILE A 51 -2.98 -7.16 -23.09
N ARG A 52 -3.65 -7.90 -23.98
CA ARG A 52 -3.04 -8.46 -25.18
C ARG A 52 -2.42 -7.37 -26.07
N GLU A 53 -3.09 -6.24 -26.21
CA GLU A 53 -2.61 -5.13 -27.05
C GLU A 53 -1.30 -4.56 -26.50
N LEU A 54 -1.21 -4.37 -25.18
CA LEU A 54 0.01 -3.95 -24.50
C LEU A 54 1.16 -4.96 -24.72
N LEU A 55 0.88 -6.25 -24.54
CA LEU A 55 1.91 -7.29 -24.70
C LEU A 55 2.38 -7.42 -26.14
N ASP A 56 1.49 -7.31 -27.13
CA ASP A 56 1.82 -7.36 -28.55
C ASP A 56 2.64 -6.13 -28.97
N LEU A 57 2.25 -4.93 -28.54
CA LEU A 57 3.05 -3.71 -28.75
C LEU A 57 4.46 -3.82 -28.17
N ALA A 58 4.59 -4.38 -26.96
CA ALA A 58 5.89 -4.58 -26.33
C ALA A 58 6.74 -5.65 -27.03
N ARG A 59 6.12 -6.68 -27.62
CA ARG A 59 6.81 -7.67 -28.46
C ARG A 59 7.42 -7.01 -29.69
N GLU A 60 6.68 -6.11 -30.33
CA GLU A 60 7.10 -5.42 -31.56
C GLU A 60 8.19 -4.37 -31.29
N ARG A 61 8.02 -3.55 -30.24
CA ARG A 61 8.84 -2.36 -30.05
C ARG A 61 10.13 -2.56 -29.26
N VAL A 62 10.13 -3.48 -28.29
CA VAL A 62 11.22 -3.58 -27.30
C VAL A 62 11.89 -4.95 -27.25
N GLY A 63 11.41 -5.91 -28.05
CA GLY A 63 12.04 -7.22 -28.24
C GLY A 63 12.28 -7.96 -26.91
N ALA A 64 13.50 -8.44 -26.67
CA ALA A 64 13.82 -9.23 -25.49
C ALA A 64 13.77 -8.42 -24.17
N SER A 65 13.93 -7.09 -24.24
CA SER A 65 13.90 -6.24 -23.04
C SER A 65 12.49 -6.11 -22.44
N ARG A 66 11.44 -6.57 -23.15
CA ARG A 66 10.04 -6.56 -22.71
C ARG A 66 9.82 -7.15 -21.31
N TYR A 67 10.60 -8.17 -20.93
CA TYR A 67 10.48 -8.82 -19.61
C TYR A 67 10.94 -7.93 -18.45
N TRP A 68 11.82 -6.97 -18.72
CA TRP A 68 12.30 -6.01 -17.73
C TRP A 68 11.43 -4.75 -17.67
N VAL A 69 10.90 -4.33 -18.81
CA VAL A 69 10.00 -3.16 -18.91
C VAL A 69 8.61 -3.50 -18.39
N LEU A 70 8.10 -4.69 -18.73
CA LEU A 70 6.79 -5.19 -18.32
C LEU A 70 6.96 -6.51 -17.56
N PRO A 71 7.41 -6.48 -16.29
CA PRO A 71 7.53 -7.67 -15.48
C PRO A 71 6.14 -8.18 -15.08
N THR A 72 5.63 -9.17 -15.80
CA THR A 72 4.28 -9.72 -15.56
C THR A 72 4.20 -11.22 -15.84
N VAL A 73 3.35 -11.94 -15.11
CA VAL A 73 3.07 -13.37 -15.37
C VAL A 73 2.24 -13.57 -16.64
N PHE A 74 1.59 -12.52 -17.14
CA PHE A 74 0.73 -12.60 -18.34
C PHE A 74 1.49 -12.86 -19.64
N TRP A 75 2.83 -12.85 -19.61
CA TRP A 75 3.64 -13.38 -20.72
C TRP A 75 3.44 -14.88 -20.97
N ILE A 76 3.00 -15.64 -19.96
CA ILE A 76 2.72 -17.08 -20.07
C ILE A 76 1.35 -17.32 -20.72
N ALA A 77 0.35 -16.57 -20.29
CA ALA A 77 -1.00 -16.58 -20.83
C ALA A 77 -1.67 -15.23 -20.55
N ASP A 78 -2.35 -14.68 -21.55
CA ASP A 78 -2.88 -13.30 -21.56
C ASP A 78 -4.40 -13.25 -21.79
N GLY A 79 -5.08 -14.41 -21.80
CA GLY A 79 -6.53 -14.49 -21.96
C GLY A 79 -7.30 -14.29 -20.66
N ASP A 80 -8.63 -14.13 -20.77
CA ASP A 80 -9.52 -13.87 -19.63
C ASP A 80 -9.45 -14.94 -18.54
N GLY A 81 -9.27 -16.21 -18.93
CA GLY A 81 -9.04 -17.30 -17.99
C GLY A 81 -7.76 -17.13 -17.16
N ALA A 82 -6.69 -16.61 -17.75
CA ALA A 82 -5.44 -16.33 -17.03
C ALA A 82 -5.64 -15.20 -16.02
N LEU A 83 -6.42 -14.17 -16.38
CA LEU A 83 -6.77 -13.07 -15.49
C LEU A 83 -7.50 -13.56 -14.24
N HIS A 84 -8.52 -14.40 -14.40
CA HIS A 84 -9.22 -15.02 -13.28
C HIS A 84 -8.31 -15.92 -12.43
N VAL A 85 -7.41 -16.69 -13.06
CA VAL A 85 -6.44 -17.53 -12.33
C VAL A 85 -5.49 -16.68 -11.49
N VAL A 86 -5.00 -15.55 -12.02
CA VAL A 86 -4.13 -14.62 -11.28
C VAL A 86 -4.85 -14.00 -10.10
N CYS A 87 -6.09 -13.53 -10.29
CA CYS A 87 -6.91 -13.00 -9.19
C CYS A 87 -7.21 -14.09 -8.14
N ALA A 88 -7.61 -15.28 -8.56
CA ALA A 88 -7.87 -16.42 -7.67
C ALA A 88 -6.65 -16.82 -6.85
N ALA A 89 -5.49 -16.94 -7.50
CA ALA A 89 -4.23 -17.25 -6.84
C ALA A 89 -3.85 -16.17 -5.83
N GLY A 90 -4.02 -14.89 -6.19
CA GLY A 90 -3.79 -13.76 -5.29
C GLY A 90 -4.69 -13.81 -4.05
N THR A 91 -5.99 -14.04 -4.24
CA THR A 91 -6.96 -14.23 -3.15
C THR A 91 -6.57 -15.39 -2.23
N LEU A 92 -6.23 -16.56 -2.80
CA LEU A 92 -5.85 -17.74 -2.02
C LEU A 92 -4.55 -17.49 -1.21
N LEU A 93 -3.52 -16.92 -1.83
CA LEU A 93 -2.29 -16.57 -1.13
C LEU A 93 -2.52 -15.52 -0.03
N SER A 94 -3.47 -14.60 -0.24
CA SER A 94 -3.83 -13.56 0.73
C SER A 94 -4.48 -14.18 1.96
N LEU A 95 -5.37 -15.16 1.76
CA LEU A 95 -5.95 -15.96 2.84
C LEU A 95 -4.89 -16.76 3.60
N VAL A 96 -3.93 -17.37 2.89
CA VAL A 96 -2.80 -18.08 3.53
C VAL A 96 -1.99 -17.13 4.40
N ALA A 97 -1.68 -15.92 3.91
CA ALA A 97 -0.98 -14.91 4.69
C ALA A 97 -1.77 -14.47 5.92
N LEU A 98 -3.07 -14.17 5.75
CA LEU A 98 -3.99 -13.75 6.81
C LEU A 98 -4.14 -14.81 7.92
N LEU A 99 -4.12 -16.10 7.56
CA LEU A 99 -4.16 -17.23 8.50
C LEU A 99 -2.82 -17.47 9.22
N GLY A 100 -1.86 -16.54 9.15
CA GLY A 100 -0.57 -16.61 9.84
C GLY A 100 0.45 -17.51 9.16
N ARG A 101 0.27 -17.81 7.86
CA ARG A 101 1.22 -18.58 7.04
C ARG A 101 1.92 -17.71 6.00
N ALA A 102 2.06 -16.41 6.28
CA ALA A 102 2.77 -15.42 5.47
C ALA A 102 4.29 -15.67 5.41
N ARG A 103 4.69 -16.65 4.59
CA ARG A 103 6.10 -16.97 4.33
C ARG A 103 6.66 -16.07 3.25
N ALA A 104 7.99 -15.98 3.16
CA ALA A 104 8.67 -15.19 2.13
C ALA A 104 8.15 -15.49 0.71
N LEU A 105 7.95 -16.77 0.36
CA LEU A 105 7.42 -17.15 -0.95
C LEU A 105 5.94 -16.79 -1.15
N VAL A 106 5.13 -16.82 -0.08
CA VAL A 106 3.72 -16.41 -0.15
C VAL A 106 3.65 -14.90 -0.40
N MET A 107 4.41 -14.11 0.36
CA MET A 107 4.48 -12.67 0.18
C MET A 107 5.09 -12.27 -1.17
N LEU A 108 6.11 -12.99 -1.65
CA LEU A 108 6.68 -12.76 -2.97
C LEU A 108 5.69 -13.11 -4.09
N GLY A 109 4.91 -14.19 -3.92
CA GLY A 109 3.84 -14.56 -4.84
C GLY A 109 2.74 -13.49 -4.89
N LEU A 110 2.29 -12.99 -3.73
CA LEU A 110 1.34 -11.88 -3.65
C LEU A 110 1.86 -10.65 -4.38
N TRP A 111 3.10 -10.26 -4.11
CA TRP A 111 3.75 -9.14 -4.77
C TRP A 111 3.82 -9.34 -6.29
N ALA A 112 4.26 -10.50 -6.77
CA ALA A 112 4.42 -10.78 -8.19
C ALA A 112 3.08 -10.79 -8.94
N LEU A 113 2.03 -11.38 -8.34
CA LEU A 113 0.70 -11.40 -8.92
C LEU A 113 0.08 -9.99 -8.95
N TYR A 114 0.24 -9.21 -7.88
CA TYR A 114 -0.25 -7.83 -7.85
C TYR A 114 0.53 -6.94 -8.82
N LEU A 115 1.85 -7.10 -8.93
CA LEU A 115 2.68 -6.41 -9.92
C LEU A 115 2.21 -6.71 -11.33
N SER A 116 1.90 -7.98 -11.61
CA SER A 116 1.41 -8.41 -12.91
C SER A 116 0.10 -7.72 -13.29
N LEU A 117 -0.81 -7.57 -12.33
CA LEU A 117 -2.06 -6.84 -12.50
C LEU A 117 -1.81 -5.34 -12.65
N ALA A 118 -0.95 -4.74 -11.83
CA ALA A 118 -0.62 -3.32 -11.91
C ALA A 118 0.01 -2.94 -13.26
N VAL A 119 0.92 -3.77 -13.77
CA VAL A 119 1.50 -3.62 -15.11
C VAL A 119 0.43 -3.75 -16.19
N ALA A 120 -0.48 -4.71 -16.05
CA ALA A 120 -1.55 -4.93 -17.02
C ALA A 120 -2.63 -3.84 -17.01
N GLY A 121 -2.91 -3.26 -15.84
CA GLY A 121 -3.97 -2.27 -15.68
C GLY A 121 -3.60 -0.85 -16.07
N GLU A 122 -2.31 -0.58 -16.32
CA GLU A 122 -1.77 0.73 -16.73
C GLU A 122 -2.45 1.89 -15.98
N ASP A 123 -3.24 2.70 -16.69
CA ASP A 123 -3.93 3.87 -16.15
C ASP A 123 -4.84 3.54 -14.95
N PHE A 124 -5.47 2.37 -14.93
CA PHE A 124 -6.39 1.94 -13.86
C PHE A 124 -5.70 1.56 -12.56
N LEU A 125 -4.40 1.24 -12.58
CA LEU A 125 -3.62 0.77 -11.43
C LEU A 125 -2.33 1.59 -11.21
N SER A 126 -2.27 2.78 -11.81
CA SER A 126 -1.15 3.73 -11.72
C SER A 126 -1.22 4.65 -10.48
N PHE A 127 -2.04 4.31 -9.48
CA PHE A 127 -2.26 5.15 -8.32
C PHE A 127 -1.18 4.96 -7.25
N GLN A 128 -1.05 5.97 -6.37
CA GLN A 128 -0.04 5.97 -5.30
C GLN A 128 -0.20 4.81 -4.33
N TRP A 129 -1.42 4.33 -4.09
CA TRP A 129 -1.67 3.20 -3.20
C TRP A 129 -1.28 1.86 -3.81
N ASP A 130 -1.35 1.71 -5.13
CA ASP A 130 -0.86 0.51 -5.84
C ASP A 130 0.67 0.41 -5.72
N ALA A 131 1.36 1.52 -5.96
CA ALA A 131 2.80 1.62 -5.76
C ALA A 131 3.19 1.33 -4.30
N LEU A 132 2.46 1.90 -3.33
CA LEU A 132 2.70 1.66 -1.91
C LEU A 132 2.52 0.18 -1.54
N LEU A 133 1.48 -0.49 -2.04
CA LEU A 133 1.23 -1.91 -1.79
C LEU A 133 2.35 -2.78 -2.38
N LEU A 134 2.84 -2.45 -3.59
CA LEU A 134 3.96 -3.14 -4.21
C LEU A 134 5.26 -2.99 -3.41
N GLU A 135 5.58 -1.79 -2.96
CA GLU A 135 6.78 -1.55 -2.16
C GLU A 135 6.68 -2.21 -0.78
N ALA A 136 5.54 -2.06 -0.10
CA ALA A 136 5.28 -2.69 1.19
C ALA A 136 5.30 -4.23 1.09
N GLY A 137 4.75 -4.79 0.01
CA GLY A 137 4.72 -6.22 -0.28
C GLY A 137 6.11 -6.81 -0.55
N LEU A 138 6.93 -6.11 -1.34
CA LEU A 138 8.30 -6.54 -1.60
C LEU A 138 9.14 -6.56 -0.32
N LEU A 139 9.03 -5.50 0.49
CA LEU A 139 9.66 -5.46 1.81
C LEU A 139 9.13 -6.57 2.73
N ALA A 140 7.85 -6.92 2.62
CA ALA A 140 7.24 -7.96 3.43
C ALA A 140 7.77 -9.35 3.07
N ALA A 141 8.06 -9.61 1.80
CA ALA A 141 8.73 -10.85 1.38
C ALA A 141 10.11 -11.02 2.03
N ALA A 142 10.85 -9.92 2.21
CA ALA A 142 12.14 -9.92 2.91
C ALA A 142 12.01 -9.96 4.44
N LEU A 143 10.91 -9.45 4.99
CA LEU A 143 10.58 -9.48 6.42
C LEU A 143 10.07 -10.85 6.89
N ALA A 144 9.37 -11.56 6.00
CA ALA A 144 8.68 -12.80 6.30
C ALA A 144 9.64 -13.96 6.62
N PRO A 145 9.24 -14.91 7.49
CA PRO A 145 10.05 -16.09 7.79
C PRO A 145 10.41 -16.90 6.54
N ARG A 146 11.66 -17.37 6.47
CA ARG A 146 12.15 -18.29 5.44
C ARG A 146 11.99 -19.75 5.92
N GLY A 147 11.42 -20.62 5.09
CA GLY A 147 11.33 -22.08 5.33
C GLY A 147 9.92 -22.67 5.42
N ILE A 148 9.85 -24.01 5.36
CA ILE A 148 8.60 -24.80 5.33
C ILE A 148 8.07 -25.13 6.75
N LEU A 149 8.95 -25.14 7.76
CA LEU A 149 8.56 -25.36 9.15
C LEU A 149 8.57 -24.05 9.93
N ARG A 150 7.72 -23.98 10.95
CA ARG A 150 7.66 -22.89 11.93
C ARG A 150 8.90 -22.98 12.84
N ARG A 151 10.09 -22.74 12.28
CA ARG A 151 11.32 -22.53 13.06
C ARG A 151 11.26 -21.17 13.74
N ARG A 152 11.94 -21.04 14.89
CA ARG A 152 11.97 -19.77 15.64
C ARG A 152 12.31 -18.61 14.68
N PRO A 153 11.51 -17.53 14.70
CA PRO A 153 11.81 -16.30 13.99
C PRO A 153 13.29 -15.92 14.08
N ALA A 154 14.01 -15.90 12.96
CA ALA A 154 15.21 -15.09 12.89
C ALA A 154 14.81 -13.63 13.17
N PRO A 155 15.64 -12.84 13.87
CA PRO A 155 15.38 -11.42 14.07
C PRO A 155 15.16 -10.75 12.71
N ALA A 156 14.20 -9.82 12.66
CA ALA A 156 13.91 -9.09 11.44
C ALA A 156 15.15 -8.31 10.99
N PRO A 157 15.52 -8.34 9.69
CA PRO A 157 16.70 -7.62 9.23
C PRO A 157 16.56 -6.12 9.51
N LEU A 158 17.54 -5.52 10.18
CA LEU A 158 17.51 -4.10 10.54
C LEU A 158 17.34 -3.20 9.32
N LEU A 159 17.93 -3.59 8.19
CA LEU A 159 17.77 -2.90 6.91
C LEU A 159 16.29 -2.85 6.48
N ILE A 160 15.54 -3.93 6.61
CA ILE A 160 14.12 -3.97 6.19
C ILE A 160 13.26 -3.10 7.11
N ILE A 161 13.54 -3.10 8.42
CA ILE A 161 12.88 -2.18 9.37
C ILE A 161 13.18 -0.73 8.99
N TRP A 162 14.44 -0.43 8.65
CA TRP A 162 14.85 0.89 8.19
C TRP A 162 14.14 1.28 6.88
N MET A 163 14.00 0.35 5.93
CA MET A 163 13.28 0.59 4.67
C MET A 163 11.78 0.85 4.88
N TYR A 164 11.12 0.18 5.84
CA TYR A 164 9.73 0.53 6.19
C TYR A 164 9.61 1.91 6.83
N ARG A 165 10.58 2.31 7.67
CA ARG A 165 10.63 3.68 8.20
C ARG A 165 10.83 4.71 7.09
N TRP A 166 11.70 4.40 6.13
CA TRP A 166 11.90 5.21 4.94
C TRP A 166 10.64 5.28 4.08
N LEU A 167 9.94 4.17 3.87
CA LEU A 167 8.69 4.11 3.13
C LEU A 167 7.63 5.02 3.76
N LEU A 168 7.43 4.90 5.07
CA LEU A 168 6.51 5.74 5.83
C LEU A 168 6.91 7.21 5.80
N PHE A 169 8.20 7.50 5.96
CA PHE A 169 8.74 8.86 5.85
C PHE A 169 8.43 9.46 4.48
N ARG A 170 8.79 8.76 3.40
CA ARG A 170 8.62 9.22 2.03
C ARG A 170 7.15 9.39 1.67
N LEU A 171 6.27 8.50 2.14
CA LEU A 171 4.83 8.62 1.95
C LEU A 171 4.29 9.91 2.60
N MET A 172 4.51 10.08 3.91
CA MET A 172 3.98 11.22 4.65
C MET A 172 4.60 12.55 4.19
N PHE A 173 5.93 12.59 4.11
CA PHE A 173 6.66 13.78 3.68
C PHE A 173 6.38 14.11 2.21
N GLY A 174 6.35 13.10 1.35
CA GLY A 174 5.99 13.25 -0.06
C GLY A 174 4.59 13.83 -0.22
N SER A 175 3.61 13.34 0.53
CA SER A 175 2.21 13.83 0.51
C SER A 175 2.12 15.33 0.81
N GLY A 176 2.90 15.86 1.75
CA GLY A 176 2.95 17.29 2.03
C GLY A 176 3.70 18.09 0.96
N VAL A 177 4.84 17.57 0.48
CA VAL A 177 5.67 18.26 -0.52
C VAL A 177 4.93 18.41 -1.85
N VAL A 178 4.21 17.38 -2.30
CA VAL A 178 3.48 17.46 -3.57
C VAL A 178 2.37 18.51 -3.52
N LYS A 179 1.71 18.71 -2.37
CA LYS A 179 0.71 19.78 -2.18
C LYS A 179 1.32 21.17 -2.30
N LEU A 180 2.51 21.40 -1.76
CA LEU A 180 3.21 22.69 -1.88
C LEU A 180 3.80 22.93 -3.29
N ARG A 181 4.14 21.83 -3.99
CA ARG A 181 4.73 21.85 -5.34
C ARG A 181 3.71 21.77 -6.47
N SER A 182 2.44 21.46 -6.19
CA SER A 182 1.40 21.36 -7.23
C SER A 182 1.15 22.68 -7.96
N GLY A 183 1.51 23.80 -7.35
CA GLY A 183 1.23 25.15 -7.88
C GLY A 183 -0.18 25.64 -7.56
N ASP A 184 -1.01 24.81 -6.93
CA ASP A 184 -2.36 25.18 -6.53
C ASP A 184 -2.31 26.21 -5.37
N PRO A 185 -2.90 27.41 -5.55
CA PRO A 185 -2.89 28.44 -4.52
C PRO A 185 -3.62 28.02 -3.24
N THR A 186 -4.61 27.12 -3.31
CA THR A 186 -5.44 26.72 -2.16
C THR A 186 -4.63 26.02 -1.06
N TRP A 187 -3.59 25.27 -1.43
CA TRP A 187 -2.67 24.66 -0.46
C TRP A 187 -1.82 25.71 0.26
N ARG A 188 -1.39 26.76 -0.45
CA ARG A 188 -0.60 27.86 0.13
C ARG A 188 -1.43 28.80 0.98
N SER A 189 -2.71 28.99 0.63
CA SER A 189 -3.67 29.77 1.43
C SER A 189 -4.35 28.95 2.53
N LEU A 190 -4.05 27.65 2.65
CA LEU A 190 -4.65 26.70 3.61
C LEU A 190 -6.17 26.49 3.44
N THR A 191 -6.75 26.90 2.31
CA THR A 191 -8.19 26.79 2.03
C THR A 191 -8.57 25.51 1.29
N ALA A 192 -7.59 24.68 0.92
CA ALA A 192 -7.84 23.44 0.16
C ALA A 192 -8.86 22.49 0.82
N LEU A 193 -8.90 22.44 2.16
CA LEU A 193 -9.85 21.57 2.88
C LEU A 193 -11.30 22.05 2.83
N GLU A 194 -11.56 23.28 2.39
CA GLU A 194 -12.93 23.76 2.15
C GLU A 194 -13.60 22.97 1.01
N TYR A 195 -12.81 22.53 0.02
CA TYR A 195 -13.28 21.77 -1.15
C TYR A 195 -12.96 20.28 -1.07
N HIS A 196 -12.00 19.88 -0.23
CA HIS A 196 -11.51 18.49 -0.16
C HIS A 196 -12.62 17.47 0.10
N TYR A 197 -13.52 17.76 1.05
CA TYR A 197 -14.55 16.83 1.47
C TYR A 197 -15.62 16.54 0.42
N GLU A 198 -15.84 17.46 -0.53
CA GLU A 198 -16.77 17.29 -1.65
C GLU A 198 -16.08 16.75 -2.92
N THR A 199 -14.77 16.95 -3.08
CA THR A 199 -14.01 16.55 -4.29
C THR A 199 -13.25 15.22 -4.16
N GLN A 200 -13.20 14.64 -2.96
CA GLN A 200 -12.60 13.33 -2.74
C GLN A 200 -13.38 12.19 -3.45
N PRO A 201 -12.72 11.06 -3.81
CA PRO A 201 -13.31 10.06 -4.72
C PRO A 201 -14.62 9.43 -4.25
N LEU A 202 -14.70 9.07 -2.97
CA LEU A 202 -15.87 8.42 -2.35
C LEU A 202 -16.10 9.07 -0.97
N PRO A 203 -16.85 10.17 -0.90
CA PRO A 203 -17.12 10.86 0.35
C PRO A 203 -17.99 9.98 1.27
N THR A 204 -17.73 10.02 2.57
CA THR A 204 -18.57 9.36 3.56
C THR A 204 -19.68 10.30 4.04
N TRP A 205 -20.71 9.75 4.68
CA TRP A 205 -21.72 10.54 5.39
C TRP A 205 -21.11 11.47 6.47
N ILE A 206 -20.00 11.09 7.11
CA ILE A 206 -19.26 11.97 8.03
C ILE A 206 -18.55 13.09 7.23
N GLY A 207 -17.98 12.76 6.07
CA GLY A 207 -17.39 13.73 5.14
C GLY A 207 -18.37 14.84 4.73
N PHE A 208 -19.65 14.50 4.53
CA PHE A 208 -20.70 15.49 4.28
C PHE A 208 -20.83 16.50 5.44
N TYR A 209 -20.91 16.03 6.68
CA TYR A 209 -20.96 16.94 7.84
C TYR A 209 -19.65 17.71 8.03
N ALA A 210 -18.50 17.08 7.75
CA ALA A 210 -17.20 17.73 7.82
C ALA A 210 -17.11 18.89 6.83
N HIS A 211 -17.60 18.73 5.59
CA HIS A 211 -17.62 19.78 4.58
C HIS A 211 -18.32 21.06 5.08
N HIS A 212 -19.43 20.91 5.79
CA HIS A 212 -20.22 22.02 6.31
C HIS A 212 -19.66 22.69 7.58
N LEU A 213 -18.48 22.29 8.06
CA LEU A 213 -17.81 22.98 9.16
C LEU A 213 -17.35 24.40 8.74
N PRO A 214 -17.23 25.34 9.68
CA PRO A 214 -16.78 26.70 9.36
C PRO A 214 -15.38 26.72 8.75
N ALA A 215 -15.12 27.66 7.83
CA ALA A 215 -13.81 27.82 7.16
C ALA A 215 -12.61 27.84 8.11
N ARG A 216 -12.76 28.39 9.32
CA ARG A 216 -11.71 28.39 10.35
C ARG A 216 -11.25 26.97 10.73
N VAL A 217 -12.18 26.02 10.76
CA VAL A 217 -11.87 24.61 11.04
C VAL A 217 -11.08 24.02 9.88
N HIS A 218 -11.47 24.29 8.64
CA HIS A 218 -10.78 23.82 7.43
C HIS A 218 -9.34 24.35 7.33
N VAL A 219 -9.16 25.66 7.53
CA VAL A 219 -7.84 26.31 7.53
C VAL A 219 -6.95 25.74 8.65
N THR A 220 -7.51 25.55 9.84
CA THR A 220 -6.77 24.95 10.97
C THR A 220 -6.40 23.50 10.67
N SER A 221 -7.33 22.72 10.13
CA SER A 221 -7.09 21.33 9.72
C SER A 221 -6.01 21.23 8.65
N ALA A 222 -5.96 22.14 7.68
CA ALA A 222 -4.93 22.17 6.65
C ALA A 222 -3.55 22.50 7.23
N ALA A 223 -3.48 23.43 8.18
CA ALA A 223 -2.24 23.72 8.91
C ALA A 223 -1.76 22.50 9.71
N VAL A 224 -2.66 21.84 10.45
CA VAL A 224 -2.36 20.62 11.22
C VAL A 224 -1.92 19.49 10.30
N MET A 225 -2.59 19.30 9.16
CA MET A 225 -2.21 18.34 8.14
C MET A 225 -0.76 18.58 7.68
N PHE A 226 -0.37 19.82 7.36
CA PHE A 226 1.01 20.12 6.98
C PHE A 226 2.02 19.85 8.09
N VAL A 227 1.69 20.08 9.35
CA VAL A 227 2.56 19.69 10.48
C VAL A 227 2.73 18.16 10.52
N ILE A 228 1.63 17.42 10.36
CA ILE A 228 1.65 15.95 10.35
C ILE A 228 2.41 15.40 9.15
N GLU A 229 2.26 15.99 7.97
CA GLU A 229 2.89 15.51 6.74
C GLU A 229 4.33 15.98 6.58
N LEU A 230 4.73 17.17 7.06
CA LEU A 230 6.07 17.72 6.80
C LEU A 230 6.99 17.68 8.02
N LEU A 231 6.47 17.88 9.23
CA LEU A 231 7.30 17.99 10.43
C LEU A 231 7.38 16.67 11.20
N LEU A 232 6.26 15.98 11.41
CA LEU A 232 6.26 14.71 12.14
C LEU A 232 7.13 13.62 11.50
N PRO A 233 7.22 13.45 10.15
CA PRO A 233 8.05 12.40 9.58
C PRO A 233 9.54 12.55 9.91
N LEU A 234 10.02 13.78 10.11
CA LEU A 234 11.40 14.03 10.54
C LEU A 234 11.72 13.39 11.90
N LEU A 235 10.71 13.26 12.76
CA LEU A 235 10.86 12.67 14.10
C LEU A 235 10.92 11.14 14.10
N ILE A 236 10.64 10.46 12.96
CA ILE A 236 10.77 8.99 12.83
C ILE A 236 12.19 8.51 13.18
N TRP A 237 13.18 9.35 12.88
CA TRP A 237 14.61 9.04 13.03
C TRP A 237 15.16 9.38 14.42
N LEU A 238 14.40 10.11 15.24
CA LEU A 238 14.84 10.51 16.59
C LEU A 238 14.64 9.37 17.61
N PRO A 239 15.38 9.38 18.74
CA PRO A 239 15.13 8.46 19.85
C PRO A 239 13.80 8.78 20.58
N PRO A 240 13.27 7.85 21.40
CA PRO A 240 12.20 8.15 22.33
C PRO A 240 12.55 9.33 23.26
N PRO A 241 11.58 10.18 23.66
CA PRO A 241 10.14 10.05 23.41
C PRO A 241 9.68 10.55 22.03
N TRP A 242 10.51 11.32 21.32
CA TRP A 242 10.15 11.99 20.06
C TRP A 242 9.61 11.04 18.98
N ARG A 243 10.18 9.84 18.89
CA ARG A 243 9.71 8.78 17.97
C ARG A 243 8.26 8.32 18.19
N ARG A 244 7.65 8.63 19.33
CA ARG A 244 6.26 8.28 19.63
C ARG A 244 5.25 9.28 19.06
N LEU A 245 5.68 10.52 18.77
CA LEU A 245 4.79 11.56 18.23
C LEU A 245 4.29 11.23 16.82
N PRO A 246 5.13 10.75 15.87
CA PRO A 246 4.65 10.35 14.54
C PRO A 246 3.64 9.22 14.60
N LEU A 247 3.80 8.26 15.52
CA LEU A 247 2.83 7.18 15.68
C LEU A 247 1.43 7.72 15.99
N VAL A 248 1.32 8.60 16.97
CA VAL A 248 0.03 9.19 17.36
C VAL A 248 -0.53 10.07 16.24
N GLY A 249 0.32 10.93 15.66
CA GLY A 249 -0.08 11.84 14.59
C GLY A 249 -0.53 11.11 13.33
N PHE A 250 0.21 10.11 12.86
CA PHE A 250 -0.13 9.36 11.65
C PHE A 250 -1.36 8.49 11.83
N VAL A 251 -1.46 7.75 12.95
CA VAL A 251 -2.64 6.92 13.21
C VAL A 251 -3.88 7.78 13.34
N GLY A 252 -3.81 8.88 14.11
CA GLY A 252 -4.92 9.82 14.22
C GLY A 252 -5.32 10.42 12.87
N PHE A 253 -4.33 10.81 12.06
CA PHE A 253 -4.58 11.36 10.72
C PHE A 253 -5.25 10.35 9.79
N GLN A 254 -4.77 9.10 9.74
CA GLN A 254 -5.37 8.06 8.90
C GLN A 254 -6.78 7.68 9.37
N VAL A 255 -7.05 7.66 10.68
CA VAL A 255 -8.41 7.45 11.21
C VAL A 255 -9.35 8.56 10.76
N LEU A 256 -8.91 9.82 10.79
CA LEU A 256 -9.72 10.95 10.34
C LEU A 256 -9.97 10.90 8.82
N ILE A 257 -8.95 10.57 8.03
CA ILE A 257 -9.08 10.35 6.58
C ILE A 257 -10.12 9.25 6.33
N ALA A 258 -9.98 8.09 6.95
CA ALA A 258 -10.90 6.96 6.77
C ALA A 258 -12.33 7.27 7.25
N ALA A 259 -12.48 8.08 8.30
CA ALA A 259 -13.79 8.50 8.78
C ALA A 259 -14.47 9.46 7.78
N THR A 260 -13.72 10.36 7.15
CA THR A 260 -14.26 11.44 6.30
C THR A 260 -14.25 11.10 4.81
N GLY A 261 -13.50 10.09 4.37
CA GLY A 261 -13.35 9.69 2.97
C GLY A 261 -12.98 8.22 2.80
N ASN A 262 -13.35 7.66 1.65
CA ASN A 262 -13.00 6.30 1.28
C ASN A 262 -11.99 6.28 0.12
N TYR A 263 -10.74 5.90 0.43
CA TYR A 263 -9.64 5.75 -0.53
C TYR A 263 -9.35 4.26 -0.82
N ALA A 264 -10.40 3.43 -0.82
CA ALA A 264 -10.32 1.98 -0.99
C ALA A 264 -9.38 1.33 0.05
N PHE A 265 -8.53 0.39 -0.38
CA PHE A 265 -7.61 -0.30 0.52
C PHE A 265 -6.47 0.59 1.04
N PHE A 266 -6.28 1.80 0.49
CA PHE A 266 -5.29 2.75 0.99
C PHE A 266 -5.56 3.13 2.45
N ASN A 267 -6.83 3.28 2.83
CA ASN A 267 -7.22 3.64 4.19
C ASN A 267 -6.74 2.64 5.26
N ILE A 268 -6.46 1.39 4.88
CA ILE A 268 -6.08 0.30 5.78
C ILE A 268 -4.62 -0.14 5.64
N LEU A 269 -3.88 0.35 4.64
CA LEU A 269 -2.50 0.00 4.33
C LEU A 269 -1.50 0.85 5.12
#